data_AF-A0A820MN53-F1
#
_entry.id   AF-A0A820MN53-F1
#
_cell.length_a   1.000
_cell.length_b   1.000
_cell.length_c   1.000
_cell.angle_alpha   90.00
_cell.angle_beta   90.00
_cell.angle_gamma   90.00
#
_symmetry.space_group_name_H-M   'P 1'
#
loop_
_entity.id
_entity.type
_entity.pdbx_description
1 polymer ?
#
loop_
_entity_poly.entity_id
_entity_poly.type
_entity_poly.pdbx_seq_one_letter_code
_entity_poly.pdbx_strand_id
1 'polypeptide(L)' 'SDLPTAIKPSELIEHLSLHSISRQRWYIQSACAVNGDGLVEAMTQLSNMIKENRKRTHN' A
#
# COMPACT_ATOMS: atom_id res chain seq x y z
N SER A 1 10.59 9.50 2.23
CA SER A 1 9.91 10.41 3.18
C SER A 1 10.63 11.76 3.23
N ASP A 2 11.20 12.19 2.11
CA ASP A 2 12.46 12.97 2.15
C ASP A 2 12.28 14.39 1.61
N LEU A 3 11.07 14.75 1.19
CA LEU A 3 10.74 16.07 0.68
C LEU A 3 9.67 16.72 1.58
N PRO A 4 9.80 18.02 1.91
CA PRO A 4 8.82 18.72 2.74
C PRO A 4 7.43 18.80 2.09
N THR A 5 7.33 18.56 0.79
CA THR A 5 6.08 18.49 0.02
C THR A 5 5.53 17.05 -0.13
N ALA A 6 6.15 16.06 0.52
CA ALA A 6 5.68 14.68 0.44
C ALA A 6 4.32 14.55 1.15
N ILE A 7 3.33 14.10 0.38
CA ILE A 7 1.97 13.83 0.89
C ILE A 7 2.05 12.66 1.87
N LYS A 8 1.41 12.81 3.04
CA LYS A 8 1.37 11.75 4.04
C LYS A 8 0.41 10.64 3.61
N PRO A 9 0.67 9.37 3.97
CA PRO A 9 -0.23 8.26 3.66
C PRO A 9 -1.70 8.50 4.03
N SER A 10 -1.95 9.12 5.19
CA SER A 10 -3.32 9.43 5.66
C SER A 10 -4.05 10.39 4.73
N GLU A 11 -3.36 11.42 4.26
CA GLU A 11 -3.90 12.42 3.34
C GLU A 11 -4.12 11.82 1.94
N LEU A 12 -3.24 10.91 1.52
CA LEU A 12 -3.39 10.17 0.27
C LEU A 12 -4.60 9.23 0.28
N ILE A 13 -4.90 8.58 1.42
CA ILE A 13 -6.10 7.73 1.59
C ILE A 13 -7.38 8.55 1.38
N GLU A 14 -7.40 9.78 1.89
CA GLU A 14 -8.53 10.69 1.76
C GLU A 14 -8.65 11.20 0.31
N HIS A 15 -7.57 11.72 -0.27
CA HIS A 15 -7.55 12.24 -1.63
C HIS A 15 -7.93 11.20 -2.69
N LEU A 16 -7.50 9.95 -2.52
CA LEU A 16 -7.85 8.85 -3.42
C LEU A 16 -9.13 8.10 -3.00
N SER A 17 -9.77 8.53 -1.92
CA SER A 17 -10.98 7.91 -1.35
C SER A 17 -10.84 6.39 -1.17
N LEU A 18 -9.64 5.90 -0.79
CA LEU A 18 -9.35 4.46 -0.72
C LEU A 18 -10.21 3.75 0.33
N HIS A 19 -10.69 4.49 1.33
CA HIS A 19 -11.66 3.99 2.31
C HIS A 19 -12.98 3.51 1.68
N SER A 20 -13.33 3.98 0.48
CA SER A 20 -14.53 3.54 -0.24
C SER A 20 -14.34 2.20 -0.98
N ILE A 21 -13.09 1.73 -1.13
CA ILE A 21 -12.76 0.46 -1.76
C ILE A 21 -12.91 -0.66 -0.74
N SER A 22 -14.09 -1.29 -0.72
CA SER A 22 -14.40 -2.40 0.20
C SER A 22 -14.20 -3.79 -0.40
N ARG A 23 -14.32 -3.92 -1.74
CA ARG A 23 -14.24 -5.22 -2.43
C ARG A 23 -12.83 -5.77 -2.58
N GLN A 24 -11.83 -4.90 -2.58
CA GLN A 24 -10.44 -5.26 -2.84
C GLN A 24 -9.55 -4.69 -1.74
N ARG A 25 -8.64 -5.52 -1.23
CA ARG A 25 -7.64 -5.06 -0.28
C ARG A 25 -6.65 -4.12 -0.97
N TRP A 26 -6.33 -3.05 -0.27
CA TRP A 26 -5.33 -2.06 -0.66
C TRP A 26 -4.35 -1.87 0.50
N TYR A 27 -3.19 -1.32 0.19
CA TYR A 27 -2.12 -1.04 1.15
C TYR A 27 -1.34 0.18 0.66
N ILE A 28 -1.02 1.11 1.56
CA ILE A 28 -0.13 2.24 1.28
C ILE A 28 1.12 2.10 2.14
N GLN A 29 2.27 2.24 1.49
CA GLN A 29 3.58 2.29 2.12
C GLN A 29 4.28 3.57 1.70
N SER A 30 4.75 4.33 2.68
CA SER A 30 5.71 5.41 2.42
C SER A 30 7.02 4.79 1.92
N ALA A 31 7.53 5.27 0.80
CA ALA A 31 8.78 4.80 0.23
C ALA A 31 9.71 5.95 -0.16
N CYS A 32 11.01 5.69 -0.18
CA CYS A 32 12.00 6.55 -0.82
C CYS A 32 12.74 5.74 -1.89
N ALA A 33 12.57 6.10 -3.16
CA ALA A 33 13.19 5.37 -4.27
C ALA A 33 14.72 5.50 -4.29
N VAL A 34 15.26 6.62 -3.80
CA VAL A 34 16.70 6.89 -3.80
C VAL A 34 17.42 6.02 -2.77
N ASN A 35 16.84 5.91 -1.57
CA ASN A 35 17.45 5.16 -0.46
C ASN A 35 16.95 3.71 -0.39
N GLY A 36 15.86 3.39 -1.10
CA GLY A 36 15.22 2.07 -1.09
C GLY A 36 14.26 1.83 0.08
N ASP A 37 14.06 2.83 0.95
CA ASP A 37 13.18 2.71 2.12
C ASP A 37 11.76 2.33 1.73
N GLY A 38 11.16 1.39 2.47
CA GLY A 38 9.75 0.99 2.31
C GLY A 38 9.49 0.06 1.12
N LEU A 39 10.44 -0.18 0.22
CA LEU A 39 10.22 -1.04 -0.94
C LEU A 39 10.12 -2.52 -0.54
N VAL A 40 10.99 -2.98 0.35
CA VAL A 40 10.99 -4.39 0.78
C VAL A 40 9.72 -4.72 1.57
N GLU A 41 9.27 -3.80 2.42
CA GLU A 41 8.04 -3.90 3.20
C GLU A 41 6.81 -3.91 2.27
N ALA A 42 6.76 -3.01 1.29
CA ALA A 42 5.69 -2.98 0.29
C ALA A 42 5.60 -4.29 -0.50
N MET A 43 6.74 -4.82 -0.95
CA MET A 43 6.80 -6.08 -1.69
C MET A 43 6.39 -7.28 -0.83
N THR A 44 6.77 -7.29 0.45
CA THR A 44 6.35 -8.31 1.41
C THR A 44 4.83 -8.29 1.61
N GLN A 45 4.25 -7.10 1.78
CA GLN A 45 2.81 -6.94 1.92
C GLN A 45 2.04 -7.32 0.66
N LEU A 46 2.54 -6.94 -0.52
CA LEU A 46 1.95 -7.38 -1.79
C LEU A 46 1.93 -8.90 -1.92
N SER A 47 3.04 -9.57 -1.58
CA SER A 47 3.12 -11.04 -1.58
C SER A 47 2.08 -11.68 -0.66
N ASN A 48 1.89 -11.14 0.54
CA ASN A 48 0.87 -11.60 1.48
C ASN A 48 -0.55 -11.40 0.92
N MET A 49 -0.84 -10.21 0.40
CA MET A 49 -2.14 -9.90 -0.21
C MET A 49 -2.48 -10.85 -1.37
N ILE A 50 -1.51 -11.19 -2.22
CA ILE A 50 -1.70 -12.14 -3.32
C ILE A 50 -2.00 -13.54 -2.78
N LYS A 51 -1.22 -14.02 -1.79
CA LYS A 51 -1.44 -15.34 -1.16
C LYS A 51 -2.84 -15.44 -0.58
N GLU A 52 -3.31 -14.40 0.10
CA GLU A 52 -4.63 -14.41 0.70
C GLU A 52 -5.75 -14.25 -0.33
N ASN A 53 -5.54 -13.47 -1.40
CA ASN A 53 -6.51 -13.37 -2.49
C ASN A 53 -6.72 -14.74 -3.16
N ARG A 54 -5.65 -15.51 -3.39
CA ARG A 54 -5.74 -16.90 -3.90
C ARG A 54 -6.53 -17.83 -2.99
N LYS A 55 -6.45 -17.64 -1.66
CA LYS A 55 -7.26 -18.41 -0.70
C LYS A 55 -8.75 -18.05 -0.81
N ARG A 56 -9.08 -16.77 -1.03
CA ARG A 56 -10.46 -16.31 -1.20
C ARG A 56 -11.11 -16.83 -2.48
N THR A 57 -10.35 -17.09 -3.53
CA THR A 57 -10.90 -17.61 -4.80
C THR A 57 -11.13 -19.12 -4.81
N HIS A 58 -10.59 -19.87 -3.84
CA HIS A 58 -10.70 -21.34 -3.74
C HIS A 58 -11.65 -21.79 -2.62
N ASN A 59 -12.49 -20.88 -2.11
CA ASN A 59 -13.50 -21.12 -1.08
C ASN A 59 -14.84 -20.60 -1.60
#